data_AF-A0A4Y9YCH1-F1
#
_entry.id   AF-A0A4Y9YCH1-F1
#
_cell.length_a   1.000
_cell.length_b   1.000
_cell.length_c   1.000
_cell.angle_alpha   90.00
_cell.angle_beta   90.00
_cell.angle_gamma   90.00
#
_symmetry.space_group_name_H-M   'P 1'
#
loop_
_entity.id
_entity.type
_entity.pdbx_description
1 polymer ?
#
loop_
_entity_poly.entity_id
_entity_poly.type
_entity_poly.pdbx_seq_one_letter_code
_entity_poly.pdbx_strand_id
1 'polypeptide(L)'
;REALKTVGFQIEHEEDLAERPDVVPWYYPLEGDIWKAQTVWDYFTVWRMSWSGKLVTHNAMRLMELVGLLPKGTFDIGEALKVAGDSLVRGGQTKLFTPMYLVISRKPQN
;
A
#
# COMPACT_ATOMS: atom_id res chain seq x y z
N ARG A 1 8.49 6.89 18.53
CA ARG A 1 9.49 7.67 19.31
C ARG A 1 9.93 7.08 20.66
N GLU A 2 9.02 6.64 21.54
CA GLU A 2 9.39 6.26 22.92
C GLU A 2 10.39 5.10 22.97
N ALA A 3 10.17 4.06 22.15
CA ALA A 3 11.09 2.93 22.03
C ALA A 3 12.54 3.36 21.74
N LEU A 4 12.75 4.37 20.88
CA LEU A 4 14.08 4.89 20.55
C LEU A 4 14.72 5.61 21.74
N LYS A 5 13.94 6.39 22.49
CA LYS A 5 14.42 7.05 23.72
C LYS A 5 14.78 6.04 24.79
N THR A 6 13.96 5.00 24.98
CA THR A 6 14.18 3.94 25.99
C THR A 6 15.51 3.22 25.77
N VAL A 7 15.89 2.96 24.52
CA VAL A 7 17.17 2.31 24.20
C VAL A 7 18.35 3.28 24.10
N GLY A 8 18.15 4.56 24.43
CA GLY A 8 19.21 5.57 24.55
C GLY A 8 19.57 6.30 23.26
N PHE A 9 18.79 6.19 22.18
CA PHE A 9 19.01 7.02 20.99
C PHE A 9 18.57 8.46 21.21
N GLN A 10 19.35 9.40 20.65
CA GLN A 10 18.96 10.80 20.54
C GLN A 10 18.23 11.01 19.21
N ILE A 11 16.96 11.38 19.27
CA ILE A 11 16.16 11.65 18.07
C ILE A 11 16.54 13.03 17.54
N GLU A 12 16.96 13.09 16.28
CA GLU A 12 17.34 14.34 15.59
C GLU A 12 16.22 14.87 14.71
N HIS A 13 15.52 13.96 14.02
CA HIS A 13 14.42 14.29 13.12
C HIS A 13 13.34 13.21 13.24
N GLU A 14 12.09 13.64 13.29
CA GLU A 14 10.91 12.77 13.31
C GLU A 14 9.86 13.41 12.41
N GLU A 15 9.37 12.65 11.43
CA GLU A 15 8.40 13.16 10.46
C GLU A 15 7.55 12.02 9.90
N ASP A 16 6.26 12.30 9.67
CA ASP A 16 5.42 11.44 8.84
C ASP A 16 5.48 11.93 7.39
N LEU A 17 6.14 11.16 6.53
CA LEU A 17 6.29 11.51 5.13
C LEU A 17 4.94 11.45 4.39
N ALA A 18 3.95 10.74 4.92
CA ALA A 18 2.63 10.63 4.29
C ALA A 18 1.77 11.88 4.45
N GLU A 19 2.11 12.78 5.39
CA GLU A 19 1.42 14.05 5.63
C GLU A 19 2.03 15.23 4.86
N ARG A 20 3.11 15.00 4.09
CA ARG A 20 3.68 16.05 3.25
C ARG A 20 2.63 16.57 2.25
N PRO A 21 2.68 17.86 1.88
CA PRO A 21 1.76 18.47 0.92
C PRO A 21 2.10 18.06 -0.52
N ASP A 22 2.20 16.75 -0.77
CA ASP A 22 2.47 16.19 -2.08
C ASP A 22 1.21 16.28 -2.96
N VAL A 23 1.40 16.56 -4.25
CA VAL A 23 0.31 16.67 -5.23
C VAL A 23 -0.45 15.35 -5.39
N VAL A 24 0.25 14.23 -5.22
CA VAL A 24 -0.28 12.88 -5.37
C VAL A 24 -0.26 12.19 -4.00
N PRO A 25 -1.42 11.82 -3.44
CA PRO A 25 -1.47 11.07 -2.20
C PRO A 25 -0.76 9.72 -2.33
N TRP A 26 -0.10 9.25 -1.27
CA TRP A 26 0.64 7.98 -1.28
C TRP A 26 -0.23 6.75 -1.64
N TYR A 27 -1.54 6.80 -1.38
CA TYR A 27 -2.49 5.72 -1.67
C TYR A 27 -3.06 5.75 -3.09
N TYR A 28 -2.74 6.77 -3.90
CA TYR A 28 -3.14 6.90 -5.30
C TYR A 28 -3.00 5.60 -6.12
N PRO A 29 -1.86 4.88 -6.13
CA PRO A 29 -1.72 3.66 -6.94
C PRO A 29 -2.59 2.50 -6.45
N LEU A 30 -3.11 2.57 -5.22
CA LEU A 30 -3.94 1.53 -4.62
C LEU A 30 -5.45 1.81 -4.77
N GLU A 31 -5.82 3.08 -4.94
CA GLU A 31 -7.21 3.54 -5.02
C GLU A 31 -7.94 2.99 -6.25
N GLY A 32 -7.22 2.80 -7.37
CA GLY A 32 -7.79 2.26 -8.60
C GLY A 32 -8.70 3.24 -9.34
N ASP A 33 -8.58 4.54 -9.06
CA ASP A 33 -9.32 5.60 -9.76
C ASP A 33 -8.64 5.97 -11.08
N ILE A 34 -9.21 5.46 -12.17
CA ILE A 34 -8.69 5.62 -13.54
C ILE A 34 -8.65 7.08 -13.97
N TRP A 35 -9.51 7.94 -13.40
CA TRP A 35 -9.53 9.37 -13.73
C TRP A 35 -8.33 10.13 -13.18
N LYS A 36 -7.62 9.56 -12.20
CA LYS A 36 -6.42 10.14 -11.63
C LYS A 36 -5.13 9.68 -12.34
N ALA A 37 -5.24 8.80 -13.34
CA ALA A 37 -4.12 8.28 -14.13
C ALA A 37 -3.27 9.40 -14.76
N GLN A 38 -1.95 9.40 -14.51
CA GLN A 38 -1.06 10.45 -15.00
C GLN A 38 -0.37 10.08 -16.32
N THR A 39 -0.11 8.80 -16.53
CA THR A 39 0.59 8.30 -17.73
C THR A 39 -0.24 7.26 -18.49
N VAL A 40 0.10 6.99 -19.75
CA VAL A 40 -0.55 5.93 -20.55
C VAL A 40 -0.41 4.56 -19.86
N TRP A 41 0.73 4.32 -19.20
CA TRP A 41 0.96 3.08 -18.45
C TRP A 41 0.15 3.03 -17.15
N ASP A 42 -0.11 4.19 -16.53
CA ASP A 42 -0.96 4.29 -15.33
C ASP A 42 -2.36 3.77 -15.59
N TYR A 43 -2.94 3.99 -16.78
CA TYR A 43 -4.27 3.47 -17.08
C TYR A 43 -4.34 1.95 -16.90
N PHE A 44 -3.30 1.21 -17.28
CA PHE A 44 -3.27 -0.24 -17.11
C PHE A 44 -3.08 -0.64 -15.64
N THR A 45 -2.13 0.01 -14.95
CA THR A 45 -1.80 -0.34 -13.55
C THR A 45 -2.90 0.07 -12.58
N VAL A 46 -3.54 1.22 -12.80
CA VAL A 46 -4.70 1.73 -12.05
C VAL A 46 -5.95 0.92 -12.37
N TRP A 47 -6.18 0.57 -13.65
CA TRP A 47 -7.30 -0.31 -14.00
C TRP A 47 -7.23 -1.65 -13.27
N ARG A 48 -6.05 -2.27 -13.18
CA ARG A 48 -5.85 -3.52 -12.42
C ARG A 48 -6.30 -3.41 -10.95
N MET A 49 -6.17 -2.22 -10.36
CA MET A 49 -6.57 -1.92 -8.98
C MET A 49 -8.03 -1.48 -8.85
N SER A 50 -8.70 -1.14 -9.96
CA SER A 50 -10.13 -0.82 -10.00
C SER A 50 -11.00 -2.05 -9.71
N TRP A 51 -12.29 -1.84 -9.44
CA TRP A 51 -13.24 -2.93 -9.20
C TRP A 51 -13.32 -3.93 -10.36
N SER A 52 -13.31 -3.44 -11.62
CA SER A 52 -13.39 -4.31 -12.79
C SER A 52 -12.08 -5.06 -13.04
N GLY A 53 -10.93 -4.43 -12.84
CA GLY A 53 -9.63 -5.08 -12.93
C GLY A 53 -9.44 -6.17 -11.85
N LYS A 54 -9.84 -5.89 -10.61
CA LYS A 54 -9.88 -6.87 -9.52
C LYS A 54 -10.77 -8.05 -9.88
N LEU A 55 -11.96 -7.81 -10.43
CA LEU A 55 -12.87 -8.88 -10.86
C LEU A 55 -12.24 -9.78 -11.92
N VAL A 56 -11.66 -9.19 -12.97
CA VAL A 56 -11.04 -9.94 -14.08
C VAL A 56 -9.85 -10.75 -13.59
N THR A 57 -8.94 -10.12 -12.84
CA THR A 57 -7.73 -10.77 -12.35
C THR A 57 -8.02 -11.88 -11.33
N HIS A 58 -8.94 -11.68 -10.39
CA HIS A 58 -9.34 -12.73 -9.44
C HIS A 58 -10.00 -13.94 -10.12
N ASN A 59 -10.88 -13.72 -11.10
CA ASN A 59 -11.49 -14.83 -11.84
C ASN A 59 -10.46 -15.58 -12.67
N ALA A 60 -9.52 -14.88 -13.31
CA ALA A 60 -8.42 -15.50 -14.02
C ALA A 60 -7.55 -16.34 -13.08
N MET A 61 -7.18 -15.82 -11.89
CA MET A 61 -6.43 -16.57 -10.89
C MET A 61 -7.16 -17.82 -10.42
N ARG A 62 -8.48 -17.70 -10.17
CA ARG A 62 -9.32 -18.85 -9.80
C ARG A 62 -9.33 -19.93 -10.89
N LEU A 63 -9.49 -19.54 -12.14
CA LEU A 63 -9.46 -20.47 -13.27
C LEU A 63 -8.09 -21.13 -13.41
N MET A 64 -7.01 -20.36 -13.32
CA MET A 64 -5.64 -20.85 -13.41
C MET A 64 -5.31 -21.83 -12.26
N GLU A 65 -5.82 -21.60 -11.07
CA GLU A 65 -5.70 -22.54 -9.94
C GLU A 65 -6.51 -23.82 -10.19
N LEU A 66 -7.74 -23.71 -10.73
CA LEU A 66 -8.60 -24.86 -11.05
C LEU A 66 -7.99 -25.78 -12.11
N VAL A 67 -7.35 -25.21 -13.14
CA VAL A 67 -6.67 -26.00 -14.19
C VAL A 67 -5.28 -26.50 -13.77
N GLY A 68 -4.84 -26.17 -12.54
CA GLY A 68 -3.56 -26.63 -11.99
C GLY A 68 -2.33 -25.85 -12.44
N LEU A 69 -2.50 -24.67 -13.06
CA LEU A 69 -1.39 -23.80 -13.46
C LEU A 69 -0.82 -23.04 -12.26
N LEU A 70 -1.66 -22.73 -11.26
CA LEU A 70 -1.26 -22.06 -10.01
C LEU A 70 -1.37 -23.01 -8.81
N PRO A 71 -0.53 -22.85 -7.78
CA PRO A 71 -0.66 -23.57 -6.53
C PRO A 71 -2.01 -23.35 -5.85
N LYS A 72 -2.50 -24.36 -5.13
CA LYS A 72 -3.71 -24.25 -4.32
C LYS A 72 -3.58 -23.15 -3.26
N GLY A 73 -4.63 -22.35 -3.08
CA GLY A 73 -4.68 -21.22 -2.15
C GLY A 73 -4.16 -19.90 -2.71
N THR A 74 -3.74 -19.86 -3.98
CA THR A 74 -3.27 -18.61 -4.63
C THR A 74 -4.40 -17.59 -4.74
N PHE A 75 -5.61 -18.05 -5.07
CA PHE A 75 -6.82 -17.22 -5.08
C PHE A 75 -7.13 -16.63 -3.70
N ASP A 76 -7.09 -17.45 -2.64
CA ASP A 76 -7.43 -17.05 -1.28
C ASP A 76 -6.45 -15.98 -0.75
N ILE A 77 -5.14 -16.15 -1.00
CA ILE A 77 -4.13 -15.14 -0.67
C ILE A 77 -4.40 -13.83 -1.44
N GLY A 78 -4.72 -13.94 -2.73
CA GLY A 78 -5.08 -12.79 -3.55
C GLY A 78 -6.30 -12.03 -3.00
N GLU A 79 -7.31 -12.75 -2.51
CA GLU A 79 -8.49 -12.14 -1.87
C GLU A 79 -8.12 -11.40 -0.59
N ALA A 80 -7.34 -12.02 0.29
CA ALA A 80 -6.86 -11.38 1.51
C ALA A 80 -6.08 -10.09 1.21
N LEU A 81 -5.19 -10.12 0.21
CA LEU A 81 -4.42 -8.94 -0.22
C LEU A 81 -5.31 -7.84 -0.81
N LYS A 82 -6.37 -8.20 -1.55
CA LYS A 82 -7.35 -7.24 -2.07
C LYS A 82 -8.05 -6.50 -0.91
N VAL A 83 -8.52 -7.24 0.09
CA VAL A 83 -9.18 -6.66 1.28
C VAL A 83 -8.22 -5.77 2.07
N ALA A 84 -6.98 -6.22 2.26
CA ALA A 84 -5.95 -5.43 2.91
C ALA A 84 -5.67 -4.13 2.15
N GLY A 85 -5.51 -4.18 0.83
CA GLY A 85 -5.30 -3.01 -0.02
C GLY A 85 -6.44 -1.99 0.07
N ASP A 86 -7.70 -2.45 -0.03
CA ASP A 86 -8.87 -1.58 0.11
C ASP A 86 -8.93 -0.93 1.50
N SER A 87 -8.53 -1.66 2.54
CA SER A 87 -8.49 -1.15 3.92
C SER A 87 -7.39 -0.12 4.11
N LEU A 88 -6.21 -0.31 3.48
CA LEU A 88 -5.13 0.67 3.51
C LEU A 88 -5.52 1.98 2.84
N VAL A 89 -6.19 1.93 1.68
CA VAL A 89 -6.68 3.13 0.98
C VAL A 89 -7.66 3.89 1.87
N ARG A 90 -8.66 3.20 2.44
CA ARG A 90 -9.63 3.83 3.35
C ARG A 90 -8.94 4.40 4.59
N GLY A 91 -7.97 3.68 5.16
CA GLY A 91 -7.18 4.15 6.30
C GLY A 91 -6.39 5.42 5.99
N GLY A 92 -5.81 5.51 4.79
CA GLY A 92 -5.13 6.71 4.31
C GLY A 92 -6.08 7.88 4.05
N GLN A 93 -7.21 7.65 3.39
CA GLN A 93 -8.23 8.68 3.11
C GLN A 93 -8.85 9.25 4.39
N THR A 94 -9.05 8.41 5.40
CA THR A 94 -9.60 8.81 6.72
C THR A 94 -8.53 9.29 7.70
N LYS A 95 -7.25 9.30 7.30
CA LYS A 95 -6.09 9.63 8.15
C LYS A 95 -5.98 8.79 9.43
N LEU A 96 -6.52 7.57 9.41
CA LEU A 96 -6.39 6.60 10.49
C LEU A 96 -5.04 5.86 10.44
N PHE A 97 -4.42 5.81 9.26
CA PHE A 97 -3.19 5.08 9.02
C PHE A 97 -2.29 5.79 8.01
N THR A 98 -0.99 5.81 8.29
CA THR A 98 0.06 6.28 7.40
C THR A 98 1.25 5.30 7.41
N PRO A 99 1.80 4.92 6.23
CA PRO A 99 2.84 3.89 6.17
C PRO A 99 4.27 4.44 6.25
N MET A 100 4.48 5.76 6.35
CA MET A 100 5.78 6.37 6.08
C MET A 100 6.32 7.21 7.25
N TYR A 101 6.49 6.56 8.41
CA TYR A 101 7.13 7.16 9.57
C TYR A 101 8.65 7.18 9.41
N LEU A 102 9.24 8.38 9.26
CA LEU A 102 10.68 8.59 9.19
C LEU A 102 11.21 9.09 10.53
N VAL A 103 12.26 8.43 11.03
CA VAL A 103 13.02 8.92 12.19
C VAL A 103 14.51 8.84 11.92
N ILE A 104 15.21 9.95 12.14
CA ILE A 104 16.67 10.03 12.15
C ILE A 104 17.11 10.12 13.60
N SER A 105 17.99 9.22 14.01
CA SER A 105 18.44 9.12 15.39
C SER A 105 19.94 8.89 15.45
N ARG A 106 20.59 9.59 16.39
CA ARG A 106 22.01 9.45 16.69
C ARG A 106 22.19 8.53 17.87
N LYS A 107 23.08 7.54 17.72
CA LYS A 107 23.59 6.79 18.87
C LYS A 107 24.55 7.70 19.64
N PRO A 108 24.34 7.96 20.95
CA PRO A 108 25.28 8.75 21.73
C PRO A 108 26.66 8.06 21.72
N GLN A 109 27.72 8.83 21.48
CA GLN A 109 29.08 8.34 21.66
C GLN A 109 29.33 8.09 23.15
N ASN A 110 29.72 6.85 23.45
CA ASN A 110 30.61 6.60 24.58
C ASN A 110 32.01 7.00 24.17
#